data_AF-A0A2N1CTZ9-F1
#
_entry.id   AF-A0A2N1CTZ9-F1
#
_cell.length_a   1.000
_cell.length_b   1.000
_cell.length_c   1.000
_cell.angle_alpha   90.00
_cell.angle_beta   90.00
_cell.angle_gamma   90.00
#
_symmetry.space_group_name_H-M   'P 1'
#
loop_
_entity.id
_entity.type
_entity.pdbx_description
1 polymer ?
#
loop_
_entity_poly.entity_id
_entity_poly.type
_entity_poly.pdbx_seq_one_letter_code
_entity_poly.pdbx_strand_id
1 'polypeptide(L)'
;VHDKYLAWFLLLDQLEYQNANEGSTLSWEATAWVGGDINRFWFRSEGERTNGVTEDAEIQALYGRAISPWWDVVAGVRQDFKPESPQTWAALGVQGMALYNFEAEATAFVGEGGQTAARFEGEYDILLTNRLILQPTAELNFYGKDDPARGVGAGLANTEVGLRLRYEI
;
A
#
# COMPACT_ATOMS: atom_id res chain seq x y z
N VAL A 1 -20.84 3.56 21.70
CA VAL A 1 -19.65 4.05 20.97
C VAL A 1 -20.13 5.14 20.03
N HIS A 2 -19.55 6.34 20.10
CA HIS A 2 -20.08 7.53 19.43
C HIS A 2 -19.02 8.11 18.50
N ASP A 3 -19.21 7.99 17.17
CA ASP A 3 -18.56 8.88 16.20
C ASP A 3 -19.26 10.25 16.30
N LYS A 4 -18.70 11.14 17.11
CA LYS A 4 -19.15 12.55 17.20
C LYS A 4 -18.16 13.54 16.60
N TYR A 5 -17.01 13.07 16.12
CA TYR A 5 -16.00 13.91 15.51
C TYR A 5 -15.59 13.34 14.15
N LEU A 6 -15.27 14.23 13.22
CA LEU A 6 -14.69 13.91 11.93
C LEU A 6 -13.21 14.35 11.98
N ALA A 7 -12.31 13.42 11.74
CA ALA A 7 -10.90 13.68 11.54
C ALA A 7 -10.48 13.24 10.13
N TRP A 8 -9.29 13.70 9.77
CA TRP A 8 -8.65 13.35 8.52
C TRP A 8 -7.15 13.23 8.76
N PHE A 9 -6.50 12.49 7.88
CA PHE A 9 -5.08 12.25 7.88
C PHE A 9 -4.60 12.16 6.44
N LEU A 10 -3.37 12.61 6.22
CA LEU A 10 -2.66 12.48 4.97
C LEU A 10 -1.19 12.21 5.29
N LEU A 11 -0.66 11.16 4.70
CA LEU A 11 0.74 10.77 4.72
C LEU A 11 1.20 10.61 3.27
N LEU A 12 2.31 11.26 2.95
CA LEU A 12 3.08 10.99 1.75
C LEU A 12 4.35 10.29 2.24
N ASP A 13 4.31 8.97 2.26
CA ASP A 13 5.37 8.16 2.86
C ASP A 13 6.62 8.10 1.97
N GLN A 14 6.40 8.06 0.65
CA GLN A 14 7.46 8.16 -0.34
C GLN A 14 7.14 9.26 -1.35
N LEU A 15 8.15 10.10 -1.61
CA LEU A 15 8.20 10.97 -2.77
C LEU A 15 9.67 11.12 -3.15
N GLU A 16 10.15 10.25 -4.03
CA GLU A 16 11.55 10.19 -4.40
C GLU A 16 11.74 10.56 -5.85
N TYR A 17 12.75 11.39 -6.09
CA TYR A 17 13.22 11.71 -7.43
C TYR A 17 14.68 11.35 -7.54
N GLN A 18 14.99 10.48 -8.49
CA GLN A 18 16.34 10.06 -8.81
C GLN A 18 16.66 10.51 -10.23
N ASN A 19 17.88 11.03 -10.43
CA ASN A 19 18.37 11.42 -11.75
C ASN A 19 19.79 10.88 -11.90
N ALA A 20 19.97 9.95 -12.82
CA ALA A 20 21.22 9.27 -13.11
C ALA A 20 21.55 9.37 -14.60
N ASN A 21 22.75 8.94 -14.99
CA ASN A 21 23.18 8.97 -16.40
C ASN A 21 22.26 8.16 -17.34
N GLU A 22 21.53 7.18 -16.81
CA GLU A 22 20.63 6.29 -17.56
C GLU A 22 19.17 6.76 -17.57
N GLY A 23 18.85 7.85 -16.85
CA GLY A 23 17.50 8.39 -16.82
C GLY A 23 17.08 9.01 -15.50
N SER A 24 15.82 9.43 -15.43
CA SER A 24 15.19 9.88 -14.19
C SER A 24 14.04 8.97 -13.77
N THR A 25 13.89 8.78 -12.46
CA THR A 25 12.81 7.99 -11.85
C THR A 25 12.12 8.85 -10.80
N LEU A 26 10.80 8.80 -10.79
CA LEU A 26 9.93 9.39 -9.78
C LEU A 26 9.06 8.27 -9.20
N SER A 27 9.15 8.04 -7.89
CA SER A 27 8.25 7.13 -7.16
C SER A 27 7.46 7.91 -6.11
N TRP A 28 6.24 7.46 -5.84
CA TRP A 28 5.41 7.99 -4.77
C TRP A 28 4.58 6.92 -4.08
N GLU A 29 4.33 7.15 -2.81
CA GLU A 29 3.39 6.38 -2.00
C GLU A 29 2.66 7.33 -1.06
N ALA A 30 1.33 7.36 -1.16
CA ALA A 30 0.48 8.25 -0.39
C ALA A 30 -0.71 7.50 0.20
N THR A 31 -0.97 7.75 1.48
CA THR A 31 -2.12 7.23 2.21
C THR A 31 -2.88 8.37 2.88
N ALA A 32 -4.19 8.38 2.72
CA ALA A 32 -5.08 9.33 3.38
C ALA A 32 -6.27 8.61 3.97
N TRP A 33 -6.84 9.18 5.03
CA TRP A 33 -8.15 8.74 5.49
C TRP A 33 -8.99 9.90 6.01
N VAL A 34 -10.30 9.71 6.00
CA VAL A 34 -11.29 10.63 6.58
C VAL A 34 -12.37 9.83 7.29
N GLY A 35 -12.71 10.21 8.52
CA GLY A 35 -13.68 9.47 9.32
C GLY A 35 -13.55 9.73 10.81
N GLY A 36 -14.12 8.83 11.61
CA GLY A 36 -14.04 8.86 13.07
C GLY A 36 -13.20 7.72 13.65
N ASP A 37 -13.49 7.35 14.89
CA ASP A 37 -12.75 6.30 15.61
C ASP A 37 -13.04 4.91 15.03
N ILE A 38 -14.29 4.70 14.58
CA ILE A 38 -14.76 3.38 14.16
C ILE A 38 -14.78 3.23 12.65
N ASN A 39 -15.26 4.25 11.93
CA ASN A 39 -15.49 4.15 10.50
C ASN A 39 -14.63 5.19 9.78
N ARG A 40 -13.84 4.73 8.81
CA ARG A 40 -12.95 5.58 8.01
C ARG A 40 -13.07 5.24 6.54
N PHE A 41 -12.98 6.24 5.68
CA PHE A 41 -12.69 6.05 4.26
C PHE A 41 -11.20 6.26 4.06
N TRP A 42 -10.55 5.28 3.46
CA TRP A 42 -9.13 5.26 3.14
C TRP A 42 -8.93 5.45 1.65
N PHE A 43 -7.89 6.21 1.31
CA PHE A 43 -7.45 6.44 -0.05
C PHE A 43 -5.95 6.16 -0.10
N ARG A 44 -5.53 5.32 -1.03
CA ARG A 44 -4.12 5.01 -1.25
C ARG A 44 -3.75 5.25 -2.70
N SER A 45 -2.52 5.67 -2.92
CA SER A 45 -1.99 5.93 -4.25
C SER A 45 -0.51 5.60 -4.27
N GLU A 46 -0.13 4.73 -5.18
CA GLU A 46 1.26 4.35 -5.44
C GLU A 46 1.56 4.47 -6.94
N GLY A 47 2.84 4.60 -7.27
CA GLY A 47 3.26 4.49 -8.65
C GLY A 47 4.69 4.92 -8.90
N GLU A 48 5.16 4.56 -10.09
CA GLU A 48 6.51 4.81 -10.56
C GLU A 48 6.47 5.37 -11.99
N ARG A 49 7.32 6.38 -12.22
CA ARG A 49 7.53 6.98 -13.52
C ARG A 49 9.01 7.04 -13.85
N THR A 50 9.41 6.36 -14.92
CA THR A 50 10.80 6.33 -15.40
C THR A 50 10.90 7.02 -16.76
N ASN A 51 11.85 7.95 -16.89
CA ASN A 51 12.09 8.73 -18.11
C ASN A 51 10.85 9.42 -18.70
N GLY A 52 9.93 9.83 -17.82
CA GLY A 52 8.67 10.46 -18.21
C GLY A 52 7.57 9.48 -18.65
N VAL A 53 7.80 8.16 -18.62
CA VAL A 53 6.82 7.11 -18.87
C VAL A 53 6.33 6.54 -17.54
N THR A 54 5.01 6.39 -17.37
CA THR A 54 4.44 5.74 -16.18
C THR A 54 4.55 4.23 -16.35
N GLU A 55 5.34 3.61 -15.49
CA GLU A 55 5.59 2.17 -15.46
C GLU A 55 4.54 1.47 -14.60
N ASP A 56 4.23 2.06 -13.45
CA ASP A 56 3.21 1.60 -12.52
C ASP A 56 2.39 2.78 -11.97
N ALA A 57 1.10 2.55 -11.75
CA ALA A 57 0.21 3.51 -11.11
C ALA A 57 -1.06 2.81 -10.63
N GLU A 58 -1.33 2.94 -9.34
CA GLU A 58 -2.47 2.32 -8.67
C GLU A 58 -3.14 3.32 -7.74
N ILE A 59 -4.47 3.24 -7.64
CA ILE A 59 -5.26 3.93 -6.61
C ILE A 59 -6.19 2.94 -5.92
N GLN A 60 -6.30 3.05 -4.60
CA GLN A 60 -7.30 2.34 -3.80
C GLN A 60 -8.25 3.32 -3.10
N ALA A 61 -9.53 2.97 -3.06
CA ALA A 61 -10.55 3.63 -2.26
C ALA A 61 -11.30 2.59 -1.43
N LEU A 62 -11.13 2.66 -0.10
CA LEU A 62 -11.58 1.62 0.83
C LEU A 62 -12.47 2.22 1.92
N TYR A 63 -13.46 1.47 2.35
CA TYR A 63 -14.18 1.69 3.60
C TYR A 63 -13.61 0.76 4.66
N GLY A 64 -13.12 1.35 5.75
CA GLY A 64 -12.55 0.67 6.90
C GLY A 64 -13.45 0.76 8.12
N ARG A 65 -13.54 -0.34 8.87
CA ARG A 65 -14.19 -0.40 10.16
C ARG A 65 -13.27 -1.02 11.22
N ALA A 66 -13.04 -0.28 12.30
CA ALA A 66 -12.30 -0.75 13.45
C ALA A 66 -13.02 -1.95 14.10
N ILE A 67 -12.30 -3.06 14.22
CA ILE A 67 -12.72 -4.25 14.95
C ILE A 67 -12.02 -4.37 16.31
N SER A 68 -10.91 -3.65 16.48
CA SER A 68 -10.19 -3.47 17.75
C SER A 68 -9.52 -2.09 17.76
N PRO A 69 -8.93 -1.65 18.88
CA PRO A 69 -8.19 -0.38 18.93
C PRO A 69 -7.01 -0.28 17.95
N TRP A 70 -6.54 -1.41 17.44
CA TRP A 70 -5.33 -1.51 16.62
C TRP A 70 -5.56 -2.09 15.23
N TRP A 71 -6.79 -2.53 14.93
CA TRP A 71 -7.10 -3.27 13.70
C TRP A 71 -8.40 -2.82 13.06
N ASP A 72 -8.33 -2.64 11.75
CA ASP A 72 -9.47 -2.40 10.88
C ASP A 72 -9.67 -3.57 9.92
N VAL A 73 -10.94 -3.85 9.61
CA VAL A 73 -11.30 -4.58 8.39
C VAL A 73 -11.62 -3.54 7.33
N VAL A 74 -11.07 -3.70 6.13
CA VAL A 74 -11.25 -2.79 5.00
C VAL A 74 -11.88 -3.51 3.81
N ALA A 75 -12.74 -2.82 3.07
CA ALA A 75 -13.28 -3.30 1.82
C ALA A 75 -13.47 -2.14 0.84
N GLY A 76 -13.25 -2.37 -0.45
CA GLY A 76 -13.41 -1.31 -1.44
C GLY A 76 -12.96 -1.69 -2.83
N VAL A 77 -12.39 -0.72 -3.53
CA VAL A 77 -11.95 -0.87 -4.92
C VAL A 77 -10.51 -0.44 -5.07
N ARG A 78 -9.80 -1.16 -5.92
CA ARG A 78 -8.46 -0.82 -6.41
C ARG A 78 -8.53 -0.69 -7.93
N GLN A 79 -7.85 0.31 -8.47
CA GLN A 79 -7.73 0.56 -9.90
C GLN A 79 -6.26 0.63 -10.27
N ASP A 80 -5.85 -0.27 -11.15
CA ASP A 80 -4.53 -0.26 -11.77
C ASP A 80 -4.65 0.48 -13.09
N PHE A 81 -3.76 1.42 -13.36
CA PHE A 81 -3.71 2.18 -14.63
C PHE A 81 -2.60 1.70 -15.56
N LYS A 82 -1.61 1.00 -14.98
CA LYS A 82 -0.38 0.51 -15.61
C LYS A 82 0.03 -0.82 -14.97
N PRO A 83 0.96 -1.60 -15.57
CA PRO A 83 1.67 -1.34 -16.85
C PRO A 83 0.79 -1.47 -18.11
N GLU A 84 -0.25 -2.30 -18.05
CA GLU A 84 -1.13 -2.62 -19.18
C GLU A 84 -2.43 -1.79 -19.19
N SER A 85 -3.43 -2.23 -19.97
CA SER A 85 -4.78 -1.64 -19.93
C SER A 85 -5.33 -1.56 -18.50
N PRO A 86 -6.14 -0.53 -18.17
CA PRO A 86 -6.65 -0.36 -16.81
C PRO A 86 -7.40 -1.59 -16.31
N GLN A 87 -7.20 -1.96 -15.04
CA GLN A 87 -7.84 -3.11 -14.42
C GLN A 87 -8.47 -2.74 -13.07
N THR A 88 -9.73 -3.13 -12.89
CA THR A 88 -10.47 -2.88 -11.65
C THR A 88 -10.47 -4.13 -10.77
N TRP A 89 -10.30 -3.92 -9.47
CA TRP A 89 -10.32 -4.97 -8.45
C TRP A 89 -11.28 -4.62 -7.32
N ALA A 90 -12.08 -5.58 -6.89
CA ALA A 90 -12.70 -5.55 -5.57
C ALA A 90 -11.65 -5.96 -4.53
N ALA A 91 -11.57 -5.23 -3.43
CA ALA A 91 -10.60 -5.42 -2.35
C ALA A 91 -11.30 -5.76 -1.02
N LEU A 92 -10.74 -6.70 -0.27
CA LEU A 92 -11.13 -7.02 1.10
C LEU A 92 -9.87 -7.36 1.90
N GLY A 93 -9.65 -6.68 3.02
CA GLY A 93 -8.43 -6.86 3.79
C GLY A 93 -8.57 -6.54 5.26
N VAL A 94 -7.46 -6.71 5.96
CA VAL A 94 -7.24 -6.26 7.34
C VAL A 94 -5.96 -5.44 7.37
N GLN A 95 -5.97 -4.36 8.15
CA GLN A 95 -4.81 -3.51 8.36
C GLN A 95 -4.74 -3.10 9.83
N GLY A 96 -3.53 -2.90 10.34
CA GLY A 96 -3.37 -2.45 11.71
C GLY A 96 -1.95 -2.57 12.25
N MET A 97 -1.78 -2.09 13.47
CA MET A 97 -0.54 -2.30 14.23
C MET A 97 -0.63 -3.62 14.98
N ALA A 98 0.03 -4.67 14.48
CA ALA A 98 -0.11 -6.02 15.04
C ALA A 98 0.54 -6.16 16.42
N LEU A 99 1.66 -5.48 16.63
CA LEU A 99 2.50 -5.46 17.82
C LEU A 99 3.17 -4.07 17.90
N TYR A 100 3.68 -3.67 19.06
CA TYR A 100 4.34 -2.36 19.24
C TYR A 100 5.28 -2.06 18.05
N ASN A 101 5.03 -0.95 17.34
CA ASN A 101 5.80 -0.48 16.17
C ASN A 101 5.80 -1.39 14.92
N PHE A 102 4.93 -2.40 14.84
CA PHE A 102 4.77 -3.24 13.65
C PHE A 102 3.44 -2.96 12.97
N GLU A 103 3.48 -2.44 11.75
CA GLU A 103 2.32 -2.25 10.88
C GLU A 103 2.21 -3.42 9.91
N ALA A 104 1.00 -3.90 9.72
CA ALA A 104 0.72 -5.07 8.89
C ALA A 104 -0.56 -4.88 8.09
N GLU A 105 -0.49 -5.26 6.82
CA GLU A 105 -1.65 -5.33 5.94
C GLU A 105 -1.74 -6.70 5.27
N ALA A 106 -2.97 -7.17 5.11
CA ALA A 106 -3.28 -8.34 4.29
C ALA A 106 -4.56 -8.07 3.52
N THR A 107 -4.46 -7.99 2.19
CA THR A 107 -5.58 -7.67 1.30
C THR A 107 -5.74 -8.72 0.22
N ALA A 108 -6.95 -9.24 0.06
CA ALA A 108 -7.33 -10.09 -1.05
C ALA A 108 -8.08 -9.28 -2.11
N PHE A 109 -7.81 -9.60 -3.38
CA PHE A 109 -8.39 -8.92 -4.52
C PHE A 109 -9.08 -9.91 -5.46
N VAL A 110 -10.20 -9.48 -6.04
CA VAL A 110 -10.90 -10.17 -7.13
C VAL A 110 -11.11 -9.18 -8.27
N GLY A 111 -10.57 -9.49 -9.44
CA GLY A 111 -10.55 -8.60 -10.59
C GLY A 111 -11.26 -9.17 -11.80
N GLU A 112 -11.18 -8.40 -12.88
CA GLU A 112 -11.67 -8.78 -14.21
C GLU A 112 -10.99 -10.07 -14.72
N GLY A 113 -11.60 -10.75 -15.71
CA GLY A 113 -11.03 -11.97 -16.29
C GLY A 113 -10.95 -13.18 -15.33
N GLY A 114 -11.53 -13.07 -14.13
CA GLY A 114 -11.39 -14.07 -13.08
C GLY A 114 -9.98 -14.12 -12.50
N GLN A 115 -9.26 -12.99 -12.52
CA GLN A 115 -8.01 -12.79 -11.80
C GLN A 115 -8.30 -12.67 -10.30
N THR A 116 -7.45 -13.26 -9.47
CA THR A 116 -7.47 -13.08 -8.02
C THR A 116 -6.07 -12.77 -7.55
N ALA A 117 -5.92 -11.95 -6.53
CA ALA A 117 -4.62 -11.64 -5.94
C ALA A 117 -4.70 -11.57 -4.41
N ALA A 118 -3.55 -11.65 -3.77
CA ALA A 118 -3.40 -11.35 -2.35
C ALA A 118 -2.09 -10.57 -2.15
N ARG A 119 -2.16 -9.45 -1.45
CA ARG A 119 -1.01 -8.63 -1.07
C ARG A 119 -0.85 -8.67 0.45
N PHE A 120 0.38 -8.88 0.89
CA PHE A 120 0.78 -8.82 2.30
C PHE A 120 1.89 -7.79 2.44
N GLU A 121 1.71 -6.83 3.32
CA GLU A 121 2.68 -5.77 3.59
C GLU A 121 3.01 -5.77 5.08
N GLY A 122 4.26 -5.46 5.40
CA GLY A 122 4.71 -5.34 6.78
C GLY A 122 5.84 -4.35 6.92
N GLU A 123 5.76 -3.54 7.96
CA GLU A 123 6.74 -2.52 8.32
C GLU A 123 7.05 -2.61 9.83
N TYR A 124 8.32 -2.42 10.20
CA TYR A 124 8.71 -2.44 11.61
C TYR A 124 9.64 -1.29 12.01
N ASP A 125 9.20 -0.46 12.96
CA ASP A 125 9.99 0.67 13.46
C ASP A 125 10.94 0.24 14.60
N ILE A 126 12.21 -0.01 14.25
CA ILE A 126 13.29 -0.32 15.18
C ILE A 126 13.93 0.97 15.70
N LEU A 127 13.67 1.30 16.96
CA LEU A 127 14.31 2.43 17.65
C LEU A 127 15.78 2.11 17.94
N LEU A 128 16.70 2.60 17.10
CA LEU A 128 18.14 2.57 17.39
C LEU A 128 18.48 3.60 18.48
N THR A 129 17.82 4.76 18.42
CA THR A 129 17.77 5.76 19.50
C THR A 129 16.37 6.38 19.53
N ASN A 130 16.08 7.28 20.49
CA ASN A 130 14.81 8.03 20.53
C ASN A 130 14.58 8.97 19.32
N ARG A 131 15.54 9.05 18.39
CA ARG A 131 15.49 9.90 17.20
C ARG A 131 15.99 9.22 15.94
N LEU A 132 16.48 7.98 16.05
CA LEU A 132 17.07 7.26 14.93
C LEU A 132 16.33 5.93 14.81
N ILE A 133 15.60 5.79 13.71
CA ILE A 133 14.67 4.69 13.47
C ILE A 133 15.12 3.95 12.22
N LEU A 134 15.32 2.64 12.36
CA LEU A 134 15.56 1.74 11.24
C LEU A 134 14.25 1.02 10.93
N GLN A 135 13.80 1.13 9.70
CA GLN A 135 12.50 0.67 9.26
C GLN A 135 12.67 -0.30 8.08
N PRO A 136 12.82 -1.61 8.34
CA PRO A 136 12.65 -2.64 7.33
C PRO A 136 11.19 -2.71 6.87
N THR A 137 10.99 -2.89 5.57
CA THR A 137 9.68 -3.13 4.95
C THR A 137 9.73 -4.41 4.12
N ALA A 138 8.59 -5.08 3.99
CA ALA A 138 8.44 -6.22 3.09
C ALA A 138 7.03 -6.25 2.49
N GLU A 139 6.95 -6.48 1.18
CA GLU A 139 5.70 -6.69 0.45
C GLU A 139 5.76 -8.02 -0.32
N LEU A 140 4.68 -8.78 -0.27
CA LEU A 140 4.51 -10.05 -0.97
C LEU A 140 3.22 -10.02 -1.78
N ASN A 141 3.34 -10.23 -3.10
CA ASN A 141 2.20 -10.28 -4.00
C ASN A 141 2.00 -11.69 -4.55
N PHE A 142 0.79 -12.21 -4.36
CA PHE A 142 0.35 -13.50 -4.89
C PHE A 142 -0.75 -13.31 -5.93
N TYR A 143 -0.72 -14.09 -7.01
CA TYR A 143 -1.76 -14.08 -8.05
C TYR A 143 -2.27 -15.49 -8.32
N GLY A 144 -3.56 -15.59 -8.62
CA GLY A 144 -4.23 -16.88 -8.86
C GLY A 144 -3.96 -17.47 -10.24
N LYS A 145 -3.50 -16.67 -11.20
CA LYS A 145 -3.25 -17.05 -12.60
C LYS A 145 -2.16 -16.17 -13.20
N ASP A 146 -1.53 -16.69 -14.25
CA ASP A 146 -0.56 -15.95 -15.04
C ASP A 146 -1.22 -14.79 -15.78
N ASP A 147 -0.51 -13.67 -15.87
CA ASP A 147 -0.79 -12.54 -16.76
C ASP A 147 0.53 -12.08 -17.39
N PRO A 148 0.96 -12.71 -18.50
CA PRO A 148 2.22 -12.39 -19.16
C PRO A 148 2.29 -10.96 -19.70
N ALA A 149 1.14 -10.33 -19.99
CA ALA A 149 1.11 -8.95 -20.46
C ALA A 149 1.57 -7.99 -19.35
N ARG A 150 1.19 -8.30 -18.10
CA ARG A 150 1.62 -7.55 -16.90
C ARG A 150 2.90 -8.09 -16.26
N GLY A 151 3.54 -9.10 -16.84
CA GLY A 151 4.72 -9.74 -16.26
C GLY A 151 4.45 -10.51 -14.96
N VAL A 152 3.19 -10.89 -14.71
CA VAL A 152 2.74 -11.55 -13.47
C VAL A 152 2.63 -13.06 -13.67
N GLY A 153 3.21 -13.84 -12.75
CA GLY A 153 3.07 -15.29 -12.69
C GLY A 153 2.08 -15.74 -11.62
N ALA A 154 1.49 -16.93 -11.79
CA ALA A 154 0.66 -17.56 -10.76
C ALA A 154 1.48 -17.97 -9.52
N GLY A 155 0.88 -17.88 -8.34
CA GLY A 155 1.56 -18.10 -7.06
C GLY A 155 2.18 -16.81 -6.53
N LEU A 156 3.35 -16.90 -5.89
CA LEU A 156 4.12 -15.73 -5.48
C LEU A 156 4.74 -15.09 -6.73
N ALA A 157 4.27 -13.90 -7.10
CA ALA A 157 4.68 -13.22 -8.32
C ALA A 157 5.77 -12.18 -8.06
N ASN A 158 5.64 -11.39 -7.00
CA ASN A 158 6.59 -10.35 -6.64
C ASN A 158 6.88 -10.35 -5.14
N THR A 159 8.10 -9.97 -4.77
CA THR A 159 8.54 -9.74 -3.40
C THR A 159 9.41 -8.51 -3.39
N GLU A 160 9.02 -7.53 -2.60
CA GLU A 160 9.77 -6.31 -2.39
C GLU A 160 10.22 -6.22 -0.94
N VAL A 161 11.46 -5.77 -0.73
CA VAL A 161 12.04 -5.59 0.60
C VAL A 161 12.76 -4.26 0.60
N GLY A 162 12.39 -3.39 1.53
CA GLY A 162 13.00 -2.09 1.72
C GLY A 162 13.72 -2.00 3.06
N LEU A 163 14.64 -1.05 3.14
CA LEU A 163 15.27 -0.67 4.41
C LEU A 163 15.49 0.83 4.43
N ARG A 164 14.78 1.51 5.33
CA ARG A 164 14.83 2.96 5.50
C ARG A 164 15.47 3.33 6.83
N LEU A 165 16.31 4.36 6.82
CA LEU A 165 16.86 4.94 8.05
C LEU A 165 16.34 6.37 8.19
N ARG A 166 15.48 6.61 9.19
CA ARG A 166 14.85 7.90 9.47
C ARG A 166 15.48 8.55 10.71
N TYR A 167 15.68 9.86 10.64
CA TYR A 167 16.06 10.68 11.79
C TYR A 167 14.95 11.70 12.13
N GLU A 168 14.48 11.69 13.37
CA GLU A 168 13.42 12.58 13.86
C GLU A 168 14.02 13.71 14.70
N ILE A 169 13.61 14.95 14.40
CA ILE A 169 14.14 16.19 15.01
C ILE A 169 13.25 16.67 16.15
#